data_AF-A0A376B3W9-F1
#
_entry.id   AF-A0A376B3W9-F1
#
_cell.length_a   1.000
_cell.length_b   1.000
_cell.length_c   1.000
_cell.angle_alpha   90.00
_cell.angle_beta   90.00
_cell.angle_gamma   90.00
#
_symmetry.space_group_name_H-M   'P 1'
#
loop_
_entity.id
_entity.type
_entity.pdbx_description
1 polymer ?
#
loop_
_entity_poly.entity_id
_entity_poly.type
_entity_poly.pdbx_seq_one_letter_code
_entity_poly.pdbx_strand_id
1 'polypeptide(L)'
;MSVAVTKSSITTPIPKQQLKFRAGICSFDEETKIITPKPIKGLITMIPVKNEDEEEDQNMDEEEEDLKMYNFKWTPTEKSVTPVEDIEYVLLPGENSWQKIDSCTNGRCFVLLFSSGEKQFFWLQDKTDSNKKLNELSDKDEKLILDINKVMSGEY
;
A
#
# COMPACT_ATOMS: atom_id res chain seq x y z
N MET A 1 -28.47 -29.17 -23.32
CA MET A 1 -27.10 -29.48 -22.87
C MET A 1 -26.26 -28.24 -23.07
N SER A 2 -25.49 -27.88 -22.03
CA SER A 2 -25.00 -26.54 -21.74
C SER A 2 -23.84 -26.08 -22.63
N VAL A 3 -23.88 -24.83 -23.09
CA VAL A 3 -22.72 -24.12 -23.66
C VAL A 3 -21.96 -23.41 -22.55
N ALA A 4 -20.72 -23.83 -22.32
CA ALA A 4 -19.84 -23.23 -21.32
C ALA A 4 -19.15 -21.99 -21.91
N VAL A 5 -19.51 -20.81 -21.41
CA VAL A 5 -18.80 -19.56 -21.70
C VAL A 5 -17.48 -19.59 -20.93
N THR A 6 -16.37 -19.76 -21.65
CA THR A 6 -15.02 -19.64 -21.11
C THR A 6 -14.77 -18.17 -20.76
N LYS A 7 -14.74 -17.85 -19.46
CA LYS A 7 -14.24 -16.56 -18.97
C LYS A 7 -12.75 -16.47 -19.28
N SER A 8 -12.40 -15.67 -20.27
CA SER A 8 -11.02 -15.26 -20.55
C SER A 8 -10.52 -14.41 -19.39
N SER A 9 -9.71 -14.99 -18.51
CA SER A 9 -8.96 -14.24 -17.50
C SER A 9 -7.87 -13.44 -18.22
N ILE A 10 -8.07 -12.13 -18.34
CA ILE A 10 -7.07 -11.19 -18.84
C ILE A 10 -6.02 -11.05 -17.72
N THR A 11 -4.95 -11.85 -17.80
CA THR A 11 -3.75 -11.65 -16.98
C THR A 11 -2.96 -10.52 -17.63
N THR A 12 -3.20 -9.29 -17.19
CA THR A 12 -2.35 -8.14 -17.52
C THR A 12 -0.91 -8.44 -17.09
N PRO A 13 0.11 -8.17 -17.93
CA PRO A 13 1.50 -8.32 -17.54
C PRO A 13 1.77 -7.45 -16.33
N ILE A 14 2.20 -8.08 -15.24
CA ILE A 14 2.55 -7.43 -13.99
C ILE A 14 3.73 -6.48 -14.27
N PRO A 15 3.59 -5.13 -14.22
CA PRO A 15 4.75 -4.25 -14.27
C PRO A 15 5.75 -4.66 -13.19
N LYS A 16 7.04 -4.74 -13.56
CA LYS A 16 8.16 -5.24 -12.74
C LYS A 16 8.31 -4.59 -11.35
N GLN A 17 7.55 -3.54 -11.04
CA GLN A 17 7.62 -2.74 -9.80
C GLN A 17 6.27 -2.62 -9.06
N GLN A 18 5.30 -3.51 -9.30
CA GLN A 18 4.11 -3.51 -8.43
C GLN A 18 4.41 -4.16 -7.08
N LEU A 19 4.06 -3.47 -5.99
CA LEU A 19 4.14 -4.03 -4.64
C LEU A 19 2.74 -4.45 -4.20
N LYS A 20 2.61 -5.68 -3.72
CA LYS A 20 1.35 -6.23 -3.22
C LYS A 20 1.58 -6.91 -1.90
N PHE A 21 0.86 -6.48 -0.86
CA PHE A 21 1.01 -7.04 0.47
C PHE A 21 -0.29 -6.99 1.26
N ARG A 22 -0.44 -7.91 2.21
CA ARG A 22 -1.65 -8.02 3.03
C ARG A 22 -1.55 -7.09 4.22
N ALA A 23 -2.50 -6.17 4.29
CA ALA A 23 -2.62 -5.26 5.42
C ALA A 23 -4.07 -4.95 5.71
N GLY A 24 -4.40 -4.80 6.99
CA GLY A 24 -5.69 -4.29 7.42
C GLY A 24 -5.61 -2.81 7.75
N ILE A 25 -6.77 -2.20 7.93
CA ILE A 25 -6.90 -0.83 8.43
C ILE A 25 -6.85 -0.81 9.96
N CYS A 26 -6.37 0.30 10.51
CA CYS A 26 -6.46 0.58 11.94
C CYS A 26 -7.37 1.77 12.20
N SER A 27 -7.94 1.82 13.40
CA SER A 27 -8.57 3.02 13.92
C SER A 27 -7.64 3.70 14.91
N PHE A 28 -7.45 4.99 14.73
CA PHE A 28 -6.76 5.85 15.68
C PHE A 28 -7.80 6.47 16.61
N ASP A 29 -7.56 6.35 17.91
CA ASP A 29 -8.39 6.95 18.95
C ASP A 29 -7.70 8.23 19.45
N GLU A 30 -8.30 9.40 19.18
CA GLU A 30 -7.68 10.71 19.49
C GLU A 30 -7.55 10.97 20.99
N GLU A 31 -8.46 10.42 21.80
CA GLU A 31 -8.49 10.62 23.25
C GLU A 31 -7.36 9.84 23.94
N THR A 32 -7.20 8.57 23.57
CA THR A 32 -6.19 7.68 24.15
C THR A 32 -4.85 7.73 23.42
N LYS A 33 -4.83 8.26 22.19
CA LYS A 33 -3.70 8.22 21.23
C LYS A 33 -3.25 6.79 20.94
N ILE A 34 -4.16 5.83 21.03
CA ILE A 34 -3.90 4.41 20.82
C ILE A 34 -4.40 4.00 19.44
N ILE A 35 -3.55 3.29 18.69
CA ILE A 35 -3.93 2.67 17.42
C ILE A 35 -4.45 1.26 17.69
N THR A 36 -5.67 0.99 17.22
CA THR A 36 -6.31 -0.32 17.35
C THR A 36 -6.53 -0.93 15.96
N PRO A 37 -5.89 -2.06 15.64
CA PRO A 37 -6.08 -2.74 14.37
C PRO A 37 -7.50 -3.29 14.27
N LYS A 38 -8.19 -3.01 13.16
CA LYS A 38 -9.49 -3.62 12.91
C LYS A 38 -9.31 -5.07 12.45
N PRO A 39 -10.19 -6.00 12.84
CA PRO A 39 -10.14 -7.41 12.43
C PRO A 39 -10.64 -7.58 10.99
N ILE A 40 -10.26 -6.68 10.08
CA ILE A 40 -10.71 -6.65 8.68
C ILE A 40 -9.51 -6.93 7.81
N LYS A 41 -9.58 -7.98 7.00
CA LYS A 41 -8.49 -8.32 6.08
C LYS A 41 -8.49 -7.50 4.82
N GLY A 42 -7.32 -7.04 4.41
CA GLY A 42 -7.16 -6.26 3.20
C GLY A 42 -5.89 -6.57 2.43
N LEU A 43 -5.86 -6.11 1.19
CA LEU A 43 -4.73 -6.19 0.30
C LEU A 43 -4.38 -4.78 -0.19
N ILE A 44 -3.16 -4.35 0.09
CA ILE A 44 -2.58 -3.15 -0.50
C ILE A 44 -1.92 -3.54 -1.81
N THR A 45 -2.18 -2.75 -2.84
CA THR A 45 -1.57 -2.82 -4.15
C THR A 45 -1.02 -1.44 -4.50
N MET A 46 0.29 -1.35 -4.68
CA MET A 46 0.98 -0.16 -5.15
C MET A 46 1.44 -0.39 -6.59
N ILE A 47 0.99 0.44 -7.51
CA ILE A 47 1.31 0.34 -8.93
C ILE A 47 1.95 1.66 -9.36
N PRO A 48 3.14 1.64 -9.99
CA PRO A 48 3.69 2.86 -10.56
C PRO A 48 2.75 3.37 -11.65
N VAL A 49 2.39 4.65 -11.57
CA VAL A 49 1.69 5.35 -12.64
C VAL A 49 2.75 5.69 -13.67
N LYS A 50 2.61 5.14 -14.87
CA LYS A 50 3.40 5.58 -16.01
C LYS A 50 2.62 6.69 -16.69
N ASN A 51 3.24 7.82 -16.93
CA ASN A 51 2.74 8.74 -17.94
C ASN A 51 2.99 8.04 -19.29
N GLU A 52 1.96 7.40 -19.84
CA GLU A 52 2.05 6.71 -21.13
C GLU A 52 2.01 7.70 -22.31
N ASP A 53 2.02 9.00 -22.04
CA ASP A 53 1.97 10.10 -23.02
C ASP A 53 3.35 10.70 -23.36
N GLU A 54 4.45 9.95 -23.21
CA GLU A 54 5.77 10.31 -23.78
C GLU A 54 5.93 9.83 -25.24
N GLU A 55 4.85 9.79 -26.02
CA GLU A 55 4.95 9.75 -27.48
C GLU A 55 4.83 11.19 -28.03
N GLU A 56 6.01 11.78 -28.29
CA GLU A 56 6.24 12.83 -29.29
C GLU A 56 5.84 14.29 -29.01
N ASP A 57 6.47 14.98 -28.04
CA ASP A 57 6.69 16.44 -28.19
C ASP A 57 8.14 16.84 -27.87
N GLN A 58 8.90 17.16 -28.92
CA GLN A 58 10.32 17.54 -28.86
C GLN A 58 10.54 19.01 -28.44
N ASN A 59 9.62 19.68 -27.73
CA ASN A 59 9.81 21.06 -27.28
C ASN A 59 9.15 21.34 -25.91
N MET A 60 9.65 20.75 -24.83
CA MET A 60 9.38 21.30 -23.50
C MET A 60 10.66 21.28 -22.66
N ASP A 61 10.99 22.43 -22.08
CA ASP A 61 12.21 22.74 -21.36
C ASP A 61 12.56 21.71 -20.27
N GLU A 62 13.87 21.49 -20.04
CA GLU A 62 14.50 20.44 -19.24
C GLU A 62 14.22 20.47 -17.70
N GLU A 63 13.00 20.77 -17.25
CA GLU A 63 12.65 20.92 -15.82
C GLU A 63 11.39 20.19 -15.35
N GLU A 64 10.73 19.35 -16.17
CA GLU A 64 9.78 18.37 -15.63
C GLU A 64 10.54 17.11 -15.22
N GLU A 65 11.02 17.10 -13.97
CA GLU A 65 11.35 15.85 -13.29
C GLU A 65 10.12 14.95 -13.41
N ASP A 66 10.19 13.87 -14.20
CA ASP A 66 9.16 12.85 -14.26
C ASP A 66 8.75 12.43 -12.85
N LEU A 67 7.69 13.05 -12.31
CA LEU A 67 7.19 12.75 -10.98
C LEU A 67 6.70 11.31 -11.03
N LYS A 68 7.54 10.38 -10.54
CA LYS A 68 7.22 8.95 -10.45
C LYS A 68 6.10 8.75 -9.43
N MET A 69 4.85 8.89 -9.85
CA MET A 69 3.69 8.71 -8.97
C MET A 69 3.39 7.21 -8.80
N TYR A 70 2.84 6.84 -7.65
CA TYR A 70 2.40 5.47 -7.38
C TYR A 70 0.96 5.45 -6.92
N ASN A 71 0.10 4.66 -7.58
CA ASN A 71 -1.25 4.43 -7.11
C ASN A 71 -1.24 3.40 -5.99
N PHE A 72 -1.52 3.84 -4.77
CA PHE A 72 -1.73 3.01 -3.58
C PHE A 72 -3.22 2.71 -3.43
N LYS A 73 -3.59 1.44 -3.62
CA LYS A 73 -4.95 0.98 -3.45
C LYS A 73 -5.04 -0.09 -2.38
N TRP A 74 -5.83 0.15 -1.34
CA TRP A 74 -6.24 -0.84 -0.35
C TRP A 74 -7.63 -1.36 -0.71
N THR A 75 -7.77 -2.69 -0.73
CA THR A 75 -9.05 -3.37 -0.97
C THR A 75 -9.37 -4.33 0.16
N PRO A 76 -10.61 -4.39 0.66
CA PRO A 76 -11.03 -5.38 1.63
C PRO A 76 -11.08 -6.76 0.94
N THR A 77 -10.36 -7.73 1.52
CA THR A 77 -10.36 -9.12 1.04
C THR A 77 -11.37 -9.99 1.79
N GLU A 78 -11.83 -9.53 2.95
CA GLU A 78 -12.83 -10.21 3.76
C GLU A 78 -14.16 -9.49 3.67
N LYS A 79 -15.24 -10.24 3.43
CA LYS A 79 -16.61 -9.73 3.51
C LYS A 79 -16.93 -9.48 4.98
N SER A 80 -16.59 -8.28 5.45
CA SER A 80 -16.94 -7.82 6.79
C SER A 80 -18.44 -7.54 6.86
N VAL A 81 -19.00 -7.64 8.07
CA VAL A 81 -20.43 -7.34 8.34
C VAL A 81 -20.76 -5.88 7.96
N THR A 82 -19.78 -5.00 8.10
CA THR A 82 -19.85 -3.61 7.62
C THR A 82 -19.18 -3.53 6.25
N PRO A 83 -19.85 -3.01 5.21
CA PRO A 83 -19.17 -2.71 3.96
C PRO A 83 -18.09 -1.67 4.23
N VAL A 84 -16.84 -2.05 3.99
CA VAL A 84 -15.71 -1.11 3.99
C VAL A 84 -15.42 -0.80 2.54
N GLU A 85 -15.25 0.48 2.23
CA GLU A 85 -14.93 0.92 0.87
C GLU A 85 -13.45 0.71 0.54
N ASP A 86 -13.17 0.59 -0.76
CA ASP A 86 -11.81 0.62 -1.26
C ASP A 86 -11.19 1.98 -0.95
N ILE A 87 -9.91 1.99 -0.58
CA ILE A 87 -9.17 3.22 -0.32
C ILE A 87 -8.12 3.36 -1.42
N GLU A 88 -8.11 4.47 -2.12
CA GLU A 88 -7.16 4.75 -3.19
C GLU A 88 -6.48 6.09 -2.95
N TYR A 89 -5.16 6.11 -3.07
CA TYR A 89 -4.31 7.28 -2.89
C TYR A 89 -3.22 7.30 -3.93
N VAL A 90 -2.87 8.49 -4.41
CA VAL A 90 -1.68 8.68 -5.22
C VAL A 90 -0.54 9.08 -4.29
N LEU A 91 0.54 8.30 -4.33
CA LEU A 91 1.75 8.55 -3.59
C LEU A 91 2.74 9.29 -4.47
N LEU A 92 3.32 10.31 -3.89
CA LEU A 92 4.35 11.16 -4.47
C LEU A 92 5.65 10.92 -3.68
N PRO A 93 6.75 10.58 -4.36
CA PRO A 93 8.05 10.51 -3.73
C PRO A 93 8.40 11.84 -3.06
N GLY A 94 8.95 11.79 -1.85
CA GLY A 94 9.30 12.96 -1.03
C GLY A 94 8.14 13.56 -0.23
N GLU A 95 6.88 13.39 -0.66
CA GLU A 95 5.70 13.93 0.04
C GLU A 95 5.03 12.92 0.97
N ASN A 96 5.31 11.63 0.78
CA ASN A 96 4.74 10.56 1.57
C ASN A 96 5.81 9.87 2.42
N SER A 97 5.45 9.49 3.65
CA SER A 97 6.33 8.76 4.55
C SER A 97 5.63 7.52 5.11
N TRP A 98 6.33 6.38 5.05
CA TRP A 98 5.86 5.12 5.61
C TRP A 98 6.67 4.76 6.84
N GLN A 99 6.06 4.89 8.02
CA GLN A 99 6.75 4.68 9.30
C GLN A 99 6.09 3.60 10.13
N LYS A 100 6.90 2.78 10.81
CA LYS A 100 6.41 1.83 11.80
C LYS A 100 5.95 2.60 13.05
N ILE A 101 4.83 2.17 13.63
CA ILE A 101 4.34 2.70 14.90
C ILE A 101 4.41 1.62 15.98
N ASP A 102 5.09 1.93 17.08
CA ASP A 102 5.16 1.05 18.26
C ASP A 102 3.97 1.27 19.22
N SER A 103 3.28 2.42 19.14
CA SER A 103 2.08 2.75 19.93
C SER A 103 0.80 2.11 19.38
N CYS A 104 0.77 0.79 19.32
CA CYS A 104 -0.43 0.01 18.97
C CYS A 104 -0.76 -1.03 20.04
N THR A 105 -2.04 -1.37 20.16
CA THR A 105 -2.49 -2.38 21.14
C THR A 105 -1.93 -3.77 20.84
N ASN A 106 -1.81 -4.14 19.56
CA ASN A 106 -1.22 -5.40 19.14
C ASN A 106 -0.84 -5.38 17.65
N GLY A 107 0.27 -6.00 17.28
CA GLY A 107 0.66 -6.26 15.89
C GLY A 107 1.63 -5.24 15.29
N ARG A 108 1.97 -5.44 14.02
CA ARG A 108 2.91 -4.60 13.28
C ARG A 108 2.14 -3.47 12.59
N CYS A 109 1.95 -2.36 13.31
CA CYS A 109 1.25 -1.19 12.80
C CYS A 109 2.20 -0.22 12.09
N PHE A 110 1.69 0.43 11.05
CA PHE A 110 2.37 1.39 10.22
C PHE A 110 1.47 2.58 9.98
N VAL A 111 2.08 3.75 9.81
CA VAL A 111 1.41 4.96 9.38
C VAL A 111 1.93 5.36 8.01
N LEU A 112 1.00 5.69 7.13
CA LEU A 112 1.24 6.44 5.92
C LEU A 112 0.92 7.90 6.22
N LEU A 113 1.95 8.73 6.26
CA LEU A 113 1.84 10.18 6.45
C LEU A 113 1.87 10.85 5.08
N PHE A 114 0.90 11.71 4.82
CA PHE A 114 0.85 12.58 3.65
C PHE A 114 1.34 13.98 4.00
N SER A 115 1.97 14.67 3.05
CA SER A 115 2.36 16.08 3.14
C SER A 115 1.18 16.99 3.55
N SER A 116 -0.03 16.67 3.11
CA SER A 116 -1.30 17.32 3.49
C SER A 116 -1.64 17.24 5.00
N GLY A 117 -0.90 16.46 5.79
CA GLY A 117 -1.16 16.22 7.21
C GLY A 117 -2.11 15.05 7.49
N GLU A 118 -2.66 14.43 6.45
CA GLU A 118 -3.46 13.22 6.57
C GLU A 118 -2.60 12.03 7.01
N LYS A 119 -3.15 11.20 7.90
CA LYS A 119 -2.48 10.03 8.46
C LYS A 119 -3.38 8.83 8.27
N GLN A 120 -2.89 7.84 7.54
CA GLN A 120 -3.61 6.59 7.38
C GLN A 120 -2.86 5.46 8.08
N PHE A 121 -3.57 4.71 8.92
CA PHE A 121 -2.97 3.68 9.75
C PHE A 121 -3.30 2.28 9.22
N PHE A 122 -2.27 1.48 9.02
CA PHE A 122 -2.37 0.13 8.48
C PHE A 122 -1.64 -0.86 9.39
N TRP A 123 -2.04 -2.12 9.37
CA TRP A 123 -1.32 -3.18 10.10
C TRP A 123 -1.05 -4.37 9.19
N LEU A 124 0.16 -4.92 9.26
CA LEU A 124 0.55 -6.05 8.40
C LEU A 124 -0.10 -7.35 8.88
N GLN A 125 -0.81 -7.99 7.95
CA GLN A 125 -1.58 -9.23 8.17
C GLN A 125 -0.87 -10.47 7.62
N ASP A 126 0.33 -10.30 7.07
CA ASP A 126 1.08 -11.45 6.59
C ASP A 126 1.38 -12.41 7.73
N LYS A 127 1.45 -13.71 7.43
CA LYS A 127 1.70 -14.70 8.46
C LYS A 127 3.16 -14.56 8.88
N THR A 128 3.39 -14.03 10.08
CA THR A 128 4.70 -14.13 10.73
C THR A 128 4.98 -15.62 10.96
N ASP A 129 6.22 -16.05 10.70
CA ASP A 129 6.64 -17.41 11.05
C ASP A 129 6.28 -17.68 12.52
N SER A 130 5.72 -18.87 12.79
CA SER A 130 5.09 -19.27 14.06
C SER A 130 5.98 -19.19 15.31
N ASN A 131 7.20 -18.64 15.18
CA ASN A 131 8.25 -18.59 16.19
C ASN A 131 8.76 -17.15 16.50
N LYS A 132 8.26 -16.10 15.82
CA LYS A 132 8.58 -14.68 16.12
C LYS A 132 7.46 -14.02 16.93
N LYS A 133 7.81 -13.05 17.79
CA LYS A 133 6.80 -12.31 18.59
C LYS A 133 5.86 -11.52 17.68
N LEU A 134 4.62 -11.30 18.12
CA LEU A 134 3.58 -10.56 17.37
C LEU A 134 3.98 -9.15 16.89
N ASN A 135 4.97 -8.52 17.55
CA ASN A 135 5.49 -7.19 17.20
C ASN A 135 6.80 -7.20 16.40
N GLU A 136 7.39 -8.36 16.14
CA GLU A 136 8.65 -8.44 15.40
C GLU A 136 8.39 -8.49 13.89
N LEU A 137 9.18 -7.69 13.16
CA LEU A 137 9.19 -7.71 11.70
C LEU A 137 9.85 -9.02 11.25
N SER A 138 9.20 -9.72 10.31
CA SER A 138 9.85 -10.78 9.56
C SER A 138 10.80 -10.18 8.54
N ASP A 139 11.75 -10.97 8.06
CA ASP A 139 12.68 -10.59 6.99
C ASP A 139 11.94 -10.13 5.72
N LYS A 140 10.74 -10.68 5.49
CA LYS A 140 9.81 -10.24 4.44
C LYS A 140 9.24 -8.84 4.68
N ASP A 141 8.89 -8.54 5.93
CA ASP A 141 8.35 -7.23 6.30
C ASP A 141 9.44 -6.17 6.20
N GLU A 142 10.65 -6.47 6.67
CA GLU A 142 11.81 -5.57 6.55
C GLU A 142 12.11 -5.26 5.09
N LYS A 143 12.14 -6.28 4.23
CA LYS A 143 12.30 -6.08 2.79
C LYS A 143 11.18 -5.26 2.18
N LEU A 144 9.92 -5.54 2.54
CA LEU A 144 8.77 -4.77 2.09
C LEU A 144 8.88 -3.30 2.50
N ILE A 145 9.25 -3.02 3.76
CA ILE A 145 9.43 -1.66 4.26
C ILE A 145 10.56 -0.95 3.52
N LEU A 146 11.66 -1.64 3.23
CA LEU A 146 12.75 -1.09 2.43
C LEU A 146 12.27 -0.76 1.01
N ASP A 147 11.53 -1.66 0.38
CA ASP A 147 11.00 -1.45 -0.98
C ASP A 147 9.99 -0.29 -1.01
N ILE A 148 9.10 -0.18 -0.01
CA ILE A 148 8.18 0.95 0.13
C ILE A 148 8.96 2.25 0.36
N ASN A 149 9.95 2.27 1.26
CA ASN A 149 10.72 3.49 1.52
C ASN A 149 11.50 3.95 0.28
N LYS A 150 12.02 3.05 -0.54
CA LYS A 150 12.65 3.40 -1.83
C LYS A 150 11.64 4.04 -2.79
N VAL A 151 10.43 3.50 -2.85
CA VAL A 151 9.34 4.10 -3.63
C VAL A 151 9.03 5.51 -3.12
N MET A 152 8.96 5.68 -1.80
CA MET A 152 8.70 6.99 -1.19
C MET A 152 9.89 7.96 -1.30
N SER A 153 11.14 7.48 -1.40
CA SER A 153 12.32 8.35 -1.56
C SER A 153 12.59 8.73 -3.01
N GLY A 154 11.98 8.04 -3.98
CA GLY A 154 12.21 8.25 -5.41
C GLY A 154 13.55 7.68 -5.91
N GLU A 155 14.29 6.97 -5.07
CA GLU A 155 15.55 6.31 -5.44
C GLU A 155 15.28 5.03 -6.24
N TYR A 156 15.04 5.18 -7.54
CA TYR A 156 14.90 4.06 -8.48
C TYR A 156 15.46 4.36 -9.87
#